data_AF-A0A7C3THV7-F1
#
_entry.id   AF-A0A7C3THV7-F1
#
_cell.length_a   1.000
_cell.length_b   1.000
_cell.length_c   1.000
_cell.angle_alpha   90.00
_cell.angle_beta   90.00
_cell.angle_gamma   90.00
#
_symmetry.space_group_name_H-M   'P 1'
#
loop_
_entity.id
_entity.type
_entity.pdbx_description
1 polymer ?
#
loop_
_entity_poly.entity_id
_entity_poly.type
_entity_poly.pdbx_seq_one_letter_code
_entity_poly.pdbx_strand_id
1 'polypeptide(L)'
;MIRLSWGGISMYCSIDDVKAKLKISDNSEDNAIAQFIEQADAFIDALLEAKGINTPLNPVPNIIKHASADLAASLFRFREAPPNEIRARYQQAKEHVDAYIAQKGAGKMIRLSE
;
A
#
# COMPACT_ATOMS: atom_id res chain seq x y z
N MET A 1 -7.88 17.99 -14.05
CA MET A 1 -7.16 17.27 -12.98
C MET A 1 -6.23 16.28 -13.68
N ILE A 2 -4.97 16.68 -13.91
CA ILE A 2 -4.05 15.96 -14.79
C ILE A 2 -3.27 14.94 -13.94
N ARG A 3 -3.53 13.65 -14.15
CA ARG A 3 -2.65 12.58 -13.64
C ARG A 3 -1.38 12.61 -14.48
N LEU A 4 -0.28 13.08 -13.90
CA LEU A 4 1.05 12.97 -14.49
C LEU A 4 1.42 11.49 -14.51
N SER A 5 1.28 10.86 -15.69
CA SER A 5 1.80 9.52 -15.96
C SER A 5 3.25 9.65 -16.39
N TRP A 6 4.16 9.34 -15.47
CA TRP A 6 5.53 8.98 -15.80
C TRP A 6 5.58 7.44 -15.84
N GLY A 7 5.77 6.86 -17.03
CA GLY A 7 6.19 5.46 -17.21
C GLY A 7 5.54 4.39 -16.33
N GLY A 8 4.26 4.08 -16.54
CA GLY A 8 3.71 2.72 -16.40
C GLY A 8 3.71 2.01 -15.03
N ILE A 9 4.13 2.62 -13.93
CA ILE A 9 3.98 2.02 -12.60
C ILE A 9 2.59 2.41 -12.07
N SER A 10 1.65 1.47 -12.09
CA SER A 10 0.32 1.66 -11.51
C SER A 10 0.42 1.67 -9.99
N MET A 11 0.70 2.83 -9.41
CA MET A 11 0.71 3.01 -7.96
C MET A 11 -0.67 2.70 -7.35
N TYR A 12 -0.69 2.03 -6.20
CA TYR A 12 -1.94 1.69 -5.52
C TYR A 12 -2.59 2.88 -4.81
N CYS A 13 -1.82 3.89 -4.43
CA CYS A 13 -2.33 5.14 -3.87
C CYS A 13 -1.73 6.38 -4.57
N SER A 14 -2.30 7.56 -4.30
CA SER A 14 -1.76 8.83 -4.76
C SER A 14 -0.87 9.49 -3.70
N ILE A 15 -0.02 10.41 -4.15
CA ILE A 15 0.74 11.31 -3.26
C ILE A 15 -0.19 12.05 -2.30
N ASP A 16 -1.36 12.51 -2.77
CA ASP A 16 -2.36 13.20 -1.93
C ASP A 16 -2.92 12.30 -0.82
N ASP A 17 -3.11 11.00 -1.09
CA ASP A 17 -3.56 10.05 -0.06
C ASP A 17 -2.53 9.93 1.08
N VAL A 18 -1.23 9.96 0.74
CA VAL A 18 -0.13 9.91 1.70
C VAL A 18 0.03 11.25 2.43
N LYS A 19 -0.02 12.37 1.72
CA LYS A 19 0.02 13.73 2.31
C LYS A 19 -1.09 13.92 3.34
N ALA A 20 -2.31 13.48 3.05
CA ALA A 20 -3.43 13.53 3.97
C ALA A 20 -3.13 12.79 5.28
N LYS A 21 -2.46 11.63 5.21
CA LYS A 21 -2.03 10.86 6.40
C LYS A 21 -0.87 11.51 7.15
N LEU A 22 0.04 12.16 6.42
CA LEU A 22 1.21 12.86 6.98
C LEU A 22 0.89 14.24 7.53
N LYS A 23 -0.26 14.83 7.17
CA LYS A 23 -0.62 16.24 7.42
C LYS A 23 0.36 17.23 6.78
N ILE A 24 0.90 16.87 5.62
CA ILE A 24 1.76 17.74 4.79
C ILE A 24 0.87 18.42 3.75
N SER A 25 1.03 19.74 3.60
CA SER A 25 0.23 20.55 2.66
C SER A 25 1.01 21.09 1.47
N ASP A 26 2.35 21.07 1.53
CA ASP A 26 3.20 21.53 0.43
C ASP A 26 3.67 20.37 -0.46
N ASN A 27 4.48 20.70 -1.48
CA ASN A 27 4.95 19.76 -2.50
C ASN A 27 6.45 19.44 -2.37
N SER A 28 7.10 19.86 -1.29
CA SER A 28 8.55 19.77 -1.12
C SER A 28 9.04 18.32 -1.07
N GLU A 29 8.17 17.42 -0.60
CA GLU A 29 8.47 16.02 -0.36
C GLU A 29 7.82 15.07 -1.38
N ASP A 30 7.21 15.59 -2.46
CA ASP A 30 6.43 14.78 -3.41
C ASP A 30 7.23 13.65 -4.04
N ASN A 31 8.48 13.93 -4.40
CA ASN A 31 9.38 12.94 -4.96
C ASN A 31 9.74 11.85 -3.94
N ALA A 32 9.98 12.24 -2.68
CA ALA A 32 10.26 11.29 -1.61
C ALA A 32 9.03 10.43 -1.30
N ILE A 33 7.85 11.06 -1.22
CA ILE A 33 6.57 10.36 -1.04
C ILE A 33 6.34 9.36 -2.18
N ALA A 34 6.57 9.73 -3.43
CA ALA A 34 6.44 8.82 -4.58
C ALA A 34 7.34 7.58 -4.44
N GLN A 35 8.60 7.75 -4.03
CA GLN A 35 9.52 6.63 -3.80
C GLN A 35 9.07 5.69 -2.67
N PHE A 36 8.42 6.22 -1.63
CA PHE A 36 7.87 5.39 -0.56
C PHE A 36 6.56 4.70 -0.95
N ILE A 37 5.79 5.28 -1.85
CA ILE A 37 4.64 4.61 -2.47
C ILE A 37 5.12 3.41 -3.29
N GLU A 38 6.17 3.57 -4.12
CA GLU A 38 6.74 2.45 -4.88
C GLU A 38 7.23 1.31 -3.99
N GLN A 39 7.92 1.65 -2.89
CA GLN A 39 8.35 0.65 -1.90
C GLN A 39 7.18 -0.04 -1.21
N ALA A 40 6.13 0.72 -0.85
CA ALA A 40 4.93 0.17 -0.24
C ALA A 40 4.18 -0.77 -1.19
N ASP A 41 4.05 -0.39 -2.45
CA ASP A 41 3.37 -1.17 -3.48
C ASP A 41 4.12 -2.46 -3.79
N ALA A 42 5.44 -2.40 -3.96
CA ALA A 42 6.28 -3.59 -4.15
C ALA A 42 6.19 -4.57 -2.97
N PHE A 43 6.08 -4.05 -1.74
CA PHE A 43 5.89 -4.88 -0.55
C PHE A 43 4.52 -5.56 -0.53
N ILE A 44 3.47 -4.81 -0.87
CA ILE A 44 2.11 -5.36 -0.99
C ILE A 44 2.06 -6.42 -2.09
N ASP A 45 2.70 -6.17 -3.23
CA ASP A 45 2.77 -7.12 -4.35
C ASP A 45 3.44 -8.42 -3.93
N ALA A 46 4.60 -8.36 -3.27
CA ALA A 46 5.27 -9.54 -2.76
C ALA A 46 4.39 -10.38 -1.81
N LEU A 47 3.58 -9.72 -0.96
CA LEU A 47 2.66 -10.42 -0.06
C LEU A 47 1.48 -11.07 -0.80
N LEU A 48 0.96 -10.42 -1.83
CA LEU A 48 -0.13 -10.93 -2.66
C LEU A 48 0.34 -12.10 -3.53
N GLU A 49 1.48 -11.96 -4.19
CA GLU A 49 2.12 -12.99 -5.02
C GLU A 49 2.46 -14.23 -4.21
N ALA A 50 2.94 -14.07 -2.97
CA ALA A 50 3.19 -15.18 -2.05
C ALA A 50 1.92 -15.99 -1.71
N LYS A 51 0.72 -15.44 -1.98
CA LYS A 51 -0.58 -16.13 -1.83
C LYS A 51 -1.19 -16.55 -3.16
N GLY A 52 -0.45 -16.43 -4.26
CA GLY A 52 -0.91 -16.78 -5.61
C GLY A 52 -1.91 -15.78 -6.19
N ILE A 53 -1.91 -14.53 -5.70
CA ILE A 53 -2.71 -13.44 -6.28
C ILE A 53 -1.82 -12.70 -7.28
N ASN A 54 -2.29 -12.58 -8.54
CA ASN A 54 -1.57 -11.86 -9.58
C ASN A 54 -1.63 -10.34 -9.34
N THR A 55 -0.49 -9.71 -9.53
CA THR A 55 -0.19 -8.28 -9.38
C THR A 55 0.33 -7.73 -10.72
N PRO A 56 0.31 -6.40 -10.93
CA PRO A 56 -0.34 -5.39 -10.09
C PRO A 56 -1.86 -5.51 -10.14
N LEU A 57 -2.53 -5.21 -9.03
CA LEU A 57 -3.99 -5.25 -8.96
C LEU A 57 -4.61 -4.17 -9.85
N ASN A 58 -5.53 -4.57 -10.72
CA ASN A 58 -6.34 -3.65 -11.51
C ASN A 58 -7.77 -4.20 -11.69
N PRO A 59 -8.82 -3.48 -11.24
CA PRO A 59 -8.77 -2.24 -10.47
C PRO A 59 -8.21 -2.44 -9.05
N VAL A 60 -7.56 -1.41 -8.50
CA VAL A 60 -7.03 -1.42 -7.13
C VAL A 60 -8.17 -1.36 -6.12
N PRO A 61 -8.35 -2.37 -5.24
CA PRO A 61 -9.36 -2.31 -4.19
C PRO A 61 -9.07 -1.20 -3.17
N ASN A 62 -10.10 -0.52 -2.65
CA ASN A 62 -9.93 0.56 -1.66
C ASN A 62 -9.11 0.12 -0.44
N ILE A 63 -9.26 -1.12 0.01
CA ILE A 63 -8.47 -1.66 1.13
C ILE A 63 -6.96 -1.68 0.82
N ILE A 64 -6.58 -2.04 -0.41
CA ILE A 64 -5.19 -2.05 -0.86
C ILE A 64 -4.67 -0.63 -1.05
N LYS A 65 -5.50 0.25 -1.62
CA LYS A 65 -5.20 1.69 -1.72
C LYS A 65 -4.86 2.28 -0.33
N HIS A 66 -5.70 2.01 0.67
CA HIS A 66 -5.47 2.50 2.03
C HIS A 66 -4.23 1.87 2.66
N ALA A 67 -4.01 0.57 2.48
CA ALA A 67 -2.82 -0.13 2.98
C ALA A 67 -1.52 0.44 2.39
N SER A 68 -1.49 0.68 1.07
CA SER A 68 -0.36 1.32 0.39
C SER A 68 -0.09 2.71 0.97
N ALA A 69 -1.12 3.54 1.10
CA ALA A 69 -0.96 4.89 1.66
C ALA A 69 -0.49 4.89 3.12
N ASP A 70 -0.99 3.97 3.96
CA ASP A 70 -0.56 3.82 5.35
C ASP A 70 0.90 3.35 5.46
N LEU A 71 1.30 2.40 4.61
CA LEU A 71 2.67 1.90 4.58
C LEU A 71 3.64 2.95 4.07
N ALA A 72 3.31 3.64 2.97
CA ALA A 72 4.13 4.73 2.43
C ALA A 72 4.27 5.89 3.43
N ALA A 73 3.19 6.32 4.08
CA ALA A 73 3.23 7.33 5.14
C ALA A 73 4.10 6.90 6.32
N SER A 74 4.06 5.60 6.67
CA SER A 74 4.89 5.05 7.73
C SER A 74 6.36 5.09 7.35
N LEU A 75 6.74 4.56 6.18
CA LEU A 75 8.11 4.59 5.66
C LEU A 75 8.66 6.02 5.58
N PHE A 76 7.84 6.98 5.11
CA PHE A 76 8.22 8.38 5.06
C PHE A 76 8.51 8.96 6.46
N ARG A 77 7.64 8.72 7.45
CA ARG A 77 7.89 9.15 8.85
C ARG A 77 9.13 8.49 9.45
N PHE A 78 9.43 7.26 9.07
CA PHE A 78 10.60 6.52 9.57
C PHE A 78 11.92 7.00 8.99
N ARG A 79 11.91 7.73 7.86
CA ARG A 79 13.08 8.51 7.43
C ARG A 79 13.53 9.50 8.52
N GLU A 80 12.60 9.95 9.37
CA GLU A 80 12.82 10.97 10.39
C GLU A 80 12.82 10.43 11.84
N ALA A 81 12.56 9.13 12.07
CA ALA A 81 12.29 8.59 13.41
C ALA A 81 13.21 7.40 13.83
N PRO A 82 13.43 7.18 15.14
CA PRO A 82 14.24 6.07 15.64
C PRO A 82 13.59 4.67 15.47
N PRO A 83 14.37 3.57 15.50
CA PRO A 83 13.99 2.25 14.95
C PRO A 83 12.83 1.50 15.64
N ASN A 84 12.38 1.94 16.81
CA ASN A 84 11.46 1.22 17.69
C ASN A 84 9.98 1.33 17.28
N GLU A 85 9.58 2.36 16.54
CA GLU A 85 8.20 2.52 16.05
C GLU A 85 7.91 1.72 14.75
N ILE A 86 8.97 1.23 14.08
CA ILE A 86 8.92 0.47 12.82
C ILE A 86 8.06 -0.79 12.94
N ARG A 87 8.24 -1.54 14.03
CA ARG A 87 7.67 -2.88 14.20
C ARG A 87 6.15 -2.85 14.34
N ALA A 88 5.59 -1.83 15.01
CA ALA A 88 4.15 -1.73 15.27
C ALA A 88 3.36 -1.42 13.99
N ARG A 89 3.87 -0.53 13.13
CA ARG A 89 3.17 -0.15 11.88
C ARG A 89 3.40 -1.14 10.74
N TYR A 90 4.56 -1.79 10.69
CA TYR A 90 4.78 -2.96 9.84
C TYR A 90 3.77 -4.07 10.15
N GLN A 91 3.54 -4.33 11.45
CA GLN A 91 2.56 -5.30 11.91
C GLN A 91 1.13 -4.91 11.45
N GLN A 92 0.76 -3.63 11.52
CA GLN A 92 -0.56 -3.15 11.02
C GLN A 92 -0.71 -3.31 9.49
N ALA A 93 0.31 -2.95 8.71
CA ALA A 93 0.25 -3.12 7.25
C ALA A 93 0.11 -4.61 6.88
N LYS A 94 0.85 -5.48 7.58
CA LYS A 94 0.73 -6.93 7.45
C LYS A 94 -0.68 -7.42 7.81
N GLU A 95 -1.28 -6.91 8.89
CA GLU A 95 -2.66 -7.25 9.30
C GLU A 95 -3.69 -6.87 8.23
N HIS A 96 -3.55 -5.71 7.59
CA HIS A 96 -4.44 -5.28 6.50
C HIS A 96 -4.32 -6.20 5.28
N VAL A 97 -3.10 -6.61 4.94
CA VAL A 97 -2.87 -7.54 3.83
C VAL A 97 -3.39 -8.94 4.16
N ASP A 98 -3.14 -9.42 5.38
CA ASP A 98 -3.67 -10.69 5.89
C ASP A 98 -5.21 -10.70 5.87
N ALA A 99 -5.86 -9.58 6.23
CA ALA A 99 -7.32 -9.44 6.16
C ALA A 99 -7.85 -9.52 4.71
N TYR A 100 -7.16 -8.90 3.74
CA TYR A 100 -7.52 -9.02 2.32
C TYR A 100 -7.36 -10.46 1.82
N ILE A 101 -6.28 -11.13 2.20
CA ILE A 101 -6.04 -12.55 1.87
C ILE A 101 -7.15 -13.44 2.45
N ALA A 102 -7.54 -13.22 3.71
CA ALA A 102 -8.63 -13.95 4.36
C ALA A 102 -9.96 -13.74 3.63
N GLN A 103 -10.26 -12.52 3.20
CA GLN A 103 -11.45 -12.22 2.41
C GLN A 103 -11.47 -12.96 1.06
N LYS A 104 -10.32 -13.04 0.37
CA LYS A 104 -10.18 -13.80 -0.89
C LYS A 104 -10.20 -15.32 -0.69
N GLY A 105 -9.64 -15.81 0.42
CA GLY A 105 -9.66 -17.22 0.81
C GLY A 105 -11.06 -17.70 1.22
N ALA A 106 -11.84 -16.88 1.92
CA ALA A 106 -13.24 -17.17 2.27
C ALA A 106 -14.13 -17.29 1.03
N GLY A 107 -13.88 -16.47 0.00
CA GLY A 107 -14.57 -16.60 -1.30
C GLY A 107 -14.22 -17.88 -2.06
N LYS A 108 -13.09 -18.52 -1.78
CA LYS A 108 -12.66 -19.77 -2.40
C LYS A 108 -13.27 -21.01 -1.73
N MET A 109 -13.62 -20.95 -0.44
CA MET A 109 -14.28 -22.05 0.27
C MET A 109 -15.77 -22.20 -0.06
N ILE A 110 -16.48 -21.11 -0.36
CA ILE A 110 -17.92 -21.17 -0.67
C ILE A 110 -18.21 -21.81 -2.04
N ARG A 111 -17.23 -21.80 -2.96
CA ARG A 111 -17.38 -22.33 -4.33
C ARG A 111 -16.94 -23.78 -4.53
N LEU A 112 -16.53 -24.47 -3.48
CA LEU A 112 -16.13 -25.90 -3.54
C LEU A 112 -17.21 -26.84 -2.99
N SER A 113 -18.42 -26.33 -2.76
CA SER A 113 -19.56 -27.09 -2.25
C SER A 113 -20.79 -27.05 -3.17
N GLU A 114 -20.60 -26.80 -4.47
CA GLU A 114 -21.65 -26.93 -5.50
C GLU A 114 -21.32 -28.08 -6.48
#